data_AF-A0A5J4ZDM4-F1
#
_entry.id   AF-A0A5J4ZDM4-F1
#
_cell.length_a   1.000
_cell.length_b   1.000
_cell.length_c   1.000
_cell.angle_alpha   90.00
_cell.angle_beta   90.00
_cell.angle_gamma   90.00
#
_symmetry.space_group_name_H-M   'P 1'
#
loop_
_entity.id
_entity.type
_entity.pdbx_description
1 polymer ?
#
loop_
_entity_poly.entity_id
_entity_poly.type
_entity_poly.pdbx_seq_one_letter_code
_entity_poly.pdbx_strand_id
1 'polypeptide(L)' 'MAKNPLRVLVTGAAGQIGYALVPMIARGAMLGPDQPVILHLLDIEPAAEALNGVKMELIDAAFPLLKGVVAYYRCC' A
#
# COMPACT_ATOMS: atom_id res chain seq x y z
N MET A 1 18.70 7.97 -13.19
CA MET A 1 18.85 8.19 -11.73
C MET A 1 17.67 7.55 -11.02
N ALA A 2 17.88 6.88 -9.89
CA ALA A 2 16.76 6.35 -9.11
C ALA A 2 15.98 7.53 -8.49
N LYS A 3 14.68 7.64 -8.78
CA LYS A 3 13.82 8.67 -8.18
C LYS A 3 13.64 8.39 -6.69
N ASN A 4 13.52 9.45 -5.90
CA ASN A 4 13.20 9.29 -4.48
C ASN A 4 11.81 8.66 -4.34
N PRO A 5 11.62 7.71 -3.39
CA PRO A 5 10.32 7.10 -3.16
C PRO A 5 9.28 8.13 -2.72
N LEU A 6 8.09 8.10 -3.33
CA LEU A 6 6.95 8.92 -2.92
C LEU A 6 6.09 8.16 -1.92
N ARG A 7 5.50 8.89 -0.96
CA ARG A 7 4.59 8.31 0.03
C ARG A 7 3.15 8.44 -0.45
N VAL A 8 2.41 7.35 -0.44
CA VAL A 8 1.00 7.32 -0.85
C VAL A 8 0.17 6.77 0.30
N LEU A 9 -0.79 7.56 0.78
CA LEU A 9 -1.78 7.14 1.77
C LEU A 9 -3.01 6.59 1.05
N VAL A 10 -3.43 5.37 1.42
CA VAL A 10 -4.67 4.75 0.94
C VAL A 10 -5.56 4.50 2.15
N THR A 11 -6.70 5.18 2.20
CA THR A 11 -7.73 5.00 3.23
C THR A 11 -8.72 3.92 2.82
N GLY A 12 -9.30 3.18 3.76
CA GLY A 12 -10.18 2.05 3.44
C GLY A 12 -9.43 0.93 2.70
N ALA A 13 -8.13 0.79 2.99
CA ALA A 13 -7.23 -0.09 2.26
C ALA A 13 -7.52 -1.58 2.45
N ALA A 14 -8.22 -1.97 3.53
CA ALA A 14 -8.71 -3.34 3.73
C ALA A 14 -10.04 -3.61 3.00
N GLY A 15 -10.70 -2.58 2.47
CA GLY A 15 -11.91 -2.72 1.66
C GLY A 15 -11.61 -3.31 0.28
N GLN A 16 -12.65 -3.81 -0.40
CA GLN A 16 -12.52 -4.48 -1.71
C GLN A 16 -11.84 -3.62 -2.79
N ILE A 17 -12.17 -2.32 -2.83
CA ILE A 17 -11.53 -1.37 -3.75
C ILE A 17 -10.07 -1.16 -3.35
N GLY A 18 -9.81 -0.99 -2.05
CA GLY A 18 -8.45 -0.88 -1.50
C GLY A 18 -7.60 -2.07 -1.93
N TYR A 19 -8.05 -3.28 -1.63
CA TYR A 19 -7.39 -4.55 -1.96
C TYR A 19 -7.00 -4.65 -3.45
N ALA A 20 -7.89 -4.26 -4.36
CA ALA A 20 -7.58 -4.24 -5.80
C ALA A 20 -6.64 -3.10 -6.22
N LEU A 21 -6.75 -1.94 -5.57
CA LEU A 21 -6.03 -0.72 -5.92
C LEU A 21 -4.56 -0.75 -5.49
N VAL A 22 -4.25 -1.19 -4.26
CA VAL A 22 -2.89 -1.05 -3.72
C VAL A 22 -1.82 -1.79 -4.56
N PRO A 23 -2.06 -3.02 -5.05
CA PRO A 23 -1.12 -3.70 -5.95
C PRO A 23 -0.95 -3.01 -7.31
N MET A 24 -1.94 -2.24 -7.77
CA MET A 24 -1.81 -1.41 -8.99
C MET A 24 -0.88 -0.22 -8.75
N ILE A 25 -0.95 0.39 -7.57
CA ILE A 25 -0.04 1.47 -7.19
C ILE A 25 1.38 0.90 -7.02
N ALA A 26 1.53 -0.22 -6.31
CA ALA A 26 2.81 -0.87 -6.05
C ALA A 26 3.54 -1.31 -7.34
N ARG A 27 2.81 -1.70 -8.40
CA ARG A 27 3.39 -2.04 -9.71
C ARG A 27 3.68 -0.84 -10.63
N GLY A 28 3.34 0.38 -10.20
CA GLY A 28 3.62 1.61 -10.96
C GLY A 28 2.51 2.06 -11.93
N ALA A 29 1.31 1.49 -11.88
CA ALA A 29 0.22 1.87 -12.80
C ALA A 29 -0.28 3.31 -12.59
N MET A 30 -0.07 3.88 -11.39
CA MET A 30 -0.53 5.24 -11.04
C MET A 30 0.51 6.33 -11.32
N LEU A 31 1.77 6.09 -10.97
CA LEU A 31 2.84 7.10 -10.99
C LEU A 31 3.91 6.82 -12.06
N GLY A 32 3.72 5.77 -12.86
CA GLY A 32 4.63 5.34 -13.91
C GLY A 32 5.60 4.24 -13.47
N PRO A 33 6.27 3.60 -14.44
CA PRO A 33 7.09 2.39 -14.23
C PRO A 33 8.42 2.66 -13.52
N ASP A 34 8.82 3.93 -13.35
CA ASP A 34 10.12 4.32 -12.80
C ASP A 34 10.01 5.05 -11.44
N GLN A 35 8.82 5.12 -10.86
CA GLN A 35 8.58 5.86 -9.62
C GLN A 35 8.45 4.91 -8.43
N PRO A 36 9.45 4.81 -7.54
CA PRO A 36 9.32 4.03 -6.32
C PRO A 36 8.28 4.65 -5.37
N VAL A 37 7.63 3.80 -4.58
CA VAL A 37 6.57 4.21 -3.65
C VAL A 37 6.74 3.56 -2.27
N ILE A 38 6.25 4.26 -1.25
CA ILE A 38 6.01 3.73 0.10
C ILE A 38 4.51 3.83 0.34
N LEU A 39 3.88 2.70 0.60
CA LEU A 39 2.45 2.62 0.83
C LEU A 39 2.14 2.78 2.31
N HIS A 40 1.29 3.75 2.62
CA HIS A 40 0.69 3.96 3.93
C HIS A 40 -0.76 3.51 3.83
N LEU A 41 -1.11 2.43 4.52
CA LEU A 41 -2.45 1.86 4.50
C LEU A 41 -3.17 2.30 5.76
N LEU A 42 -4.35 2.90 5.64
CA LEU A 42 -5.17 3.33 6.76
C LEU A 42 -6.53 2.67 6.68
N ASP A 43 -6.96 2.09 7.79
CA ASP A 43 -8.33 1.62 7.95
C ASP A 43 -8.80 1.77 9.40
N ILE A 44 -10.07 1.45 9.63
CA ILE A 44 -10.68 1.43 10.95
C ILE A 44 -10.17 0.24 11.77
N GLU A 45 -10.23 0.36 13.10
CA GLU A 45 -9.73 -0.68 14.02
C GLU A 45 -10.35 -2.07 13.82
N PRO A 46 -11.66 -2.23 13.53
CA PRO A 46 -12.22 -3.54 13.20
C PRO A 46 -11.61 -4.21 11.96
N ALA A 47 -10.98 -3.44 11.07
CA ALA A 47 -10.35 -3.93 9.86
C ALA A 47 -8.83 -4.17 10.04
N ALA A 48 -8.28 -4.02 11.25
CA ALA A 48 -6.84 -4.11 11.48
C ALA A 48 -6.22 -5.44 11.06
N GLU A 49 -6.90 -6.57 11.31
CA GLU A 49 -6.42 -7.89 10.89
C GLU A 49 -6.37 -8.01 9.36
N ALA A 50 -7.46 -7.62 8.68
CA ALA A 50 -7.52 -7.61 7.22
C ALA A 50 -6.45 -6.68 6.61
N LEU A 51 -6.27 -5.48 7.18
CA LEU A 51 -5.25 -4.51 6.76
C LEU A 51 -3.83 -5.08 6.89
N ASN A 52 -3.56 -5.83 7.97
CA ASN A 52 -2.30 -6.53 8.14
C ASN A 52 -2.13 -7.66 7.12
N GLY A 53 -3.22 -8.37 6.76
CA GLY A 53 -3.25 -9.31 5.64
C GLY A 53 -2.78 -8.67 4.33
N VAL A 54 -3.40 -7.53 3.96
CA VAL A 54 -3.01 -6.77 2.75
C VAL A 54 -1.54 -6.35 2.79
N LYS A 55 -1.04 -5.91 3.95
CA LYS A 55 0.38 -5.59 4.11
C LYS A 55 1.29 -6.80 3.86
N MET A 56 0.95 -7.97 4.39
CA MET A 56 1.74 -9.20 4.20
C MET A 56 1.77 -9.59 2.72
N GLU A 57 0.62 -9.60 2.04
CA GLU A 57 0.55 -9.90 0.60
C GLU A 57 1.39 -8.94 -0.26
N LEU A 58 1.38 -7.65 0.07
CA LEU A 58 2.19 -6.65 -0.65
C LEU A 58 3.69 -6.87 -0.47
N ILE A 59 4.12 -7.35 0.70
CA ILE A 59 5.52 -7.69 0.97
C ILE A 59 5.91 -8.94 0.17
N ASP A 60 5.05 -9.97 0.19
CA ASP A 60 5.28 -11.24 -0.50
C ASP A 60 5.27 -11.11 -2.03
N ALA A 61 4.47 -10.18 -2.56
CA ALA A 61 4.43 -9.88 -4.00
C ALA A 61 5.74 -9.26 -4.53
N ALA A 62 6.65 -8.82 -3.65
CA ALA A 62 8.01 -8.37 -3.99
C ALA A 62 8.08 -7.35 -5.13
N PHE A 63 7.13 -6.41 -5.19
CA PHE A 63 7.09 -5.40 -6.26
C PHE A 63 8.37 -4.55 -6.28
N PRO A 64 9.08 -4.42 -7.43
CA PRO A 64 10.35 -3.69 -7.49
C PRO A 64 10.26 -2.21 -7.09
N LEU A 65 9.11 -1.57 -7.35
CA LEU A 65 8.86 -0.17 -7.04
C LEU A 65 8.39 0.04 -5.59
N LEU A 66 7.94 -1.00 -4.89
CA LEU A 66 7.47 -0.90 -3.53
C LEU A 66 8.65 -0.93 -2.55
N LYS A 67 8.93 0.21 -1.91
CA LYS A 67 10.07 0.37 -0.98
C LYS A 67 9.69 0.26 0.49
N GLY A 68 8.40 0.20 0.79
CA GLY A 68 7.92 -0.01 2.15
C GLY A 68 6.40 0.00 2.22
N VAL A 69 5.88 -0.65 3.26
CA VAL A 69 4.45 -0.69 3.59
C VAL A 69 4.28 -0.43 5.08
N VAL A 70 3.45 0.55 5.42
CA VAL A 70 3.10 0.87 6.81
C VAL A 70 1.59 0.76 6.95
N ALA A 71 1.12 0.00 7.93
CA ALA A 71 -0.30 -0.12 8.24
C ALA A 71 -0.62 0.72 9.48
N TYR A 72 -1.64 1.56 9.35
CA TYR A 72 -2.22 2.38 10.40
C TYR A 72 -3.65 1.92 10.64
N TYR A 73 -3.96 1.63 11.89
CA TYR A 73 -5.32 1.47 12.37
C TYR A 73 -5.41 2.38 13.59
N ARG A 74 -6.29 3.38 13.53
CA ARG A 74 -6.57 4.23 14.68
C ARG A 74 -8.03 4.08 15.05
N CYS A 75 -8.26 3.90 16.34
CA CYS A 75 -9.53 4.20 16.99
C CYS A 75 -9.87 5.67 16.68
N CYS A 76 -11.06 5.92 16.15
CA CYS A 76 -11.68 7.24 16.27
C CYS A 76 -11.97 7.52 17.75
#